data_AF-A0A2D4KNB1-F1
#
_entry.id   AF-A0A2D4KNB1-F1
#
_cell.length_a   1.000
_cell.length_b   1.000
_cell.length_c   1.000
_cell.angle_alpha   90.00
_cell.angle_beta   90.00
_cell.angle_gamma   90.00
#
_symmetry.space_group_name_H-M   'P 1'
#
loop_
_entity.id
_entity.type
_entity.pdbx_description
1 polymer ?
#
loop_
_entity_poly.entity_id
_entity_poly.type
_entity_poly.pdbx_seq_one_letter_code
_entity_poly.pdbx_strand_id
1 'polypeptide(L)'
;MRGRSGPYLKPLSGSKGVASLNQSTLSRPMQRKLVTLVNCQLVEEEGRIRAMRAARSLGERTVTELILQHQNPQQLSANLWAAVRARGCQFLGPAMQEEALKLVLLALEDGSALSRKVLVLFVVQRLE
;
A
#
# COMPACT_ATOMS: atom_id res chain seq x y z
N MET A 1 -36.43 10.52 5.09
CA MET A 1 -36.20 9.39 4.17
C MET A 1 -35.18 8.44 4.80
N ARG A 2 -35.54 7.19 5.06
CA ARG A 2 -34.67 6.22 5.78
C ARG A 2 -33.55 5.74 4.86
N GLY A 3 -32.29 5.92 5.29
CA GLY A 3 -31.11 5.41 4.60
C GLY A 3 -31.18 3.89 4.46
N ARG A 4 -31.34 3.40 3.23
CA ARG A 4 -31.21 1.97 2.93
C ARG A 4 -29.72 1.65 2.88
N SER A 5 -29.22 0.95 3.89
CA SER A 5 -27.90 0.31 3.82
C SER A 5 -27.84 -0.58 2.57
N GLY A 6 -26.83 -0.37 1.73
CA GLY A 6 -26.61 -1.16 0.51
C GLY A 6 -26.47 -2.67 0.81
N PRO A 7 -26.73 -3.55 -0.17
CA PRO A 7 -26.79 -5.01 0.05
C PRO A 7 -25.52 -5.60 0.66
N TYR A 8 -24.36 -5.02 0.38
CA TYR A 8 -23.06 -5.45 0.91
C TYR A 8 -22.71 -4.91 2.31
N LEU A 9 -23.55 -4.03 2.87
CA LEU A 9 -23.38 -3.44 4.21
C LEU A 9 -24.41 -3.94 5.22
N LYS A 10 -25.34 -4.82 4.81
CA LYS A 10 -26.28 -5.46 5.74
C LYS A 10 -25.54 -6.56 6.51
N PRO A 11 -25.62 -6.59 7.85
CA PRO A 11 -25.36 -7.83 8.59
C PRO A 11 -26.34 -8.88 8.07
N LEU A 12 -25.87 -10.08 7.72
CA LEU A 12 -26.73 -11.20 7.33
C LEU A 12 -27.55 -11.64 8.56
N SER A 13 -28.66 -10.97 8.84
CA SER A 13 -29.61 -11.40 9.87
C SER A 13 -30.59 -12.38 9.24
N GLY A 14 -30.34 -13.68 9.40
CA GLY A 14 -31.37 -14.68 9.14
C GLY A 14 -30.88 -15.99 8.51
N SER A 15 -30.14 -16.80 9.27
CA SER A 15 -30.33 -18.25 9.21
C SER A 15 -30.01 -18.83 10.59
N LYS A 16 -30.99 -19.53 11.17
CA LYS A 16 -30.81 -20.22 12.45
C LYS A 16 -29.74 -21.30 12.27
N GLY A 17 -28.66 -21.16 13.03
CA GLY A 17 -27.75 -22.27 13.34
C GLY A 17 -26.51 -22.39 12.47
N VAL A 18 -25.58 -21.44 12.54
CA VAL A 18 -24.11 -21.71 12.61
C VAL A 18 -23.49 -20.51 13.31
N ALA A 19 -23.15 -20.66 14.59
CA ALA A 19 -22.27 -19.72 15.27
C ALA A 19 -20.86 -19.86 14.64
N SER A 20 -20.24 -18.73 14.27
CA SER A 20 -18.83 -18.60 13.85
C SER A 20 -18.46 -18.57 12.35
N LEU A 21 -19.23 -17.90 11.47
CA LEU A 21 -18.74 -17.50 10.12
C LEU A 21 -19.22 -16.13 9.60
N ASN A 22 -19.72 -15.23 10.48
CA ASN A 22 -20.23 -13.90 10.08
C ASN A 22 -19.12 -12.87 9.81
N GLN A 23 -18.01 -13.25 9.15
CA GLN A 23 -17.07 -12.28 8.61
C GLN A 23 -17.64 -11.76 7.29
N SER A 24 -17.90 -10.46 7.25
CA SER A 24 -18.21 -9.77 5.99
C SER A 24 -17.13 -10.10 4.95
N THR A 25 -17.55 -10.40 3.72
CA THR A 25 -16.66 -10.61 2.58
C THR A 25 -15.82 -9.38 2.26
N LEU A 26 -16.20 -8.21 2.76
CA LEU A 26 -15.51 -6.95 2.55
C LEU A 26 -14.63 -6.60 3.74
N SER A 27 -13.41 -6.14 3.45
CA SER A 27 -12.51 -5.58 4.45
C SER A 27 -13.12 -4.34 5.13
N ARG A 28 -12.72 -4.05 6.37
CA ARG A 28 -13.18 -2.84 7.10
C ARG A 28 -12.93 -1.55 6.30
N PRO A 29 -11.77 -1.33 5.64
CA PRO A 29 -11.58 -0.17 4.76
C PRO A 29 -12.60 -0.06 3.63
N MET A 30 -12.97 -1.19 3.01
CA MET A 30 -13.97 -1.24 1.95
C MET A 30 -15.36 -0.87 2.46
N GLN A 31 -15.76 -1.45 3.60
CA GLN A 31 -17.04 -1.13 4.24
C GLN A 31 -17.17 0.35 4.57
N ARG A 32 -16.13 0.98 5.16
CA ARG A 32 -16.15 2.42 5.46
C ARG A 32 -16.36 3.27 4.21
N LYS A 33 -15.67 2.94 3.10
CA LYS A 33 -15.79 3.68 1.84
C LYS A 33 -17.18 3.51 1.21
N LEU A 34 -17.76 2.33 1.29
CA LEU A 34 -19.15 2.10 0.89
C LEU A 34 -20.12 2.92 1.74
N VAL A 35 -19.94 2.99 3.05
CA VAL A 35 -20.77 3.83 3.93
C VAL A 35 -20.66 5.30 3.52
N THR A 36 -19.45 5.80 3.26
CA THR A 36 -19.25 7.16 2.76
C THR A 36 -20.01 7.42 1.46
N LEU A 37 -19.97 6.49 0.50
CA LEU A 37 -20.67 6.62 -0.77
C LEU A 37 -22.20 6.59 -0.60
N VAL A 38 -22.73 5.66 0.20
CA VAL A 38 -24.17 5.49 0.46
C VAL A 38 -24.77 6.72 1.17
N ASN A 39 -23.98 7.43 1.97
CA ASN A 39 -24.41 8.64 2.68
C ASN A 39 -24.36 9.91 1.82
N CYS A 40 -23.96 9.85 0.54
CA CYS A 40 -23.94 11.02 -0.32
C CYS A 40 -25.35 11.41 -0.80
N GLN A 41 -25.69 12.70 -0.67
CA GLN A 41 -27.01 13.22 -1.04
C GLN A 41 -27.09 13.60 -2.52
N LEU A 42 -27.47 12.67 -3.38
CA LEU A 42 -27.34 12.83 -4.84
C LEU A 42 -28.26 13.89 -5.46
N VAL A 43 -29.32 14.30 -4.75
CA VAL A 43 -30.18 15.42 -5.19
C VAL A 43 -29.46 16.76 -5.14
N GLU A 44 -28.49 16.91 -4.23
CA GLU A 44 -27.67 18.11 -4.08
C GLU A 44 -26.42 18.01 -4.97
N GLU A 45 -26.02 19.13 -5.58
CA GLU A 45 -24.81 19.20 -6.39
C GLU A 45 -23.56 18.83 -5.60
N GLU A 46 -23.42 19.35 -4.37
CA GLU A 46 -22.33 18.99 -3.49
C GLU A 46 -22.30 17.49 -3.17
N GLY A 47 -23.47 16.88 -2.96
CA GLY A 47 -23.58 15.45 -2.70
C GLY A 47 -23.17 14.61 -3.91
N ARG A 48 -23.42 15.07 -5.15
CA ARG A 48 -22.89 14.44 -6.37
C ARG A 48 -21.37 14.53 -6.45
N ILE A 49 -20.79 15.69 -6.15
CA ILE A 49 -19.32 15.86 -6.13
C ILE A 49 -18.69 14.95 -5.08
N ARG A 50 -19.27 14.87 -3.87
CA ARG A 50 -18.83 13.97 -2.80
C ARG A 50 -18.96 12.50 -3.22
N ALA A 51 -20.06 12.12 -3.89
CA ALA A 51 -20.25 10.76 -4.39
C ALA A 51 -19.17 10.36 -5.41
N MET A 52 -18.80 11.25 -6.34
CA MET A 52 -17.74 10.97 -7.31
C MET A 52 -16.38 10.75 -6.62
N ARG A 53 -16.05 11.55 -5.60
CA ARG A 53 -14.82 11.35 -4.81
C ARG A 53 -14.86 10.03 -4.02
N ALA A 54 -16.00 9.71 -3.41
CA ALA A 54 -16.19 8.46 -2.66
C ALA A 54 -16.10 7.23 -3.58
N ALA A 55 -16.68 7.30 -4.78
CA ALA A 55 -16.63 6.24 -5.79
C ALA A 55 -15.20 5.99 -6.28
N ARG A 56 -14.45 7.05 -6.60
CA ARG A 56 -13.01 6.93 -6.94
C ARG A 56 -12.23 6.28 -5.81
N SER A 57 -12.43 6.75 -4.58
CA SER A 57 -11.74 6.24 -3.40
C SER A 57 -12.07 4.78 -3.10
N LEU A 58 -13.29 4.33 -3.43
CA LEU A 58 -13.72 2.95 -3.38
C LEU A 58 -13.00 2.11 -4.45
N GLY A 59 -12.96 2.58 -5.70
CA GLY A 59 -12.27 1.91 -6.80
C GLY A 59 -10.77 1.71 -6.53
N GLU A 60 -10.08 2.75 -6.04
CA GLU A 60 -8.67 2.65 -5.64
C GLU A 60 -8.45 1.58 -4.57
N ARG A 61 -9.38 1.48 -3.61
CA ARG A 61 -9.30 0.43 -2.60
C ARG A 61 -9.57 -0.95 -3.18
N THR A 62 -10.51 -1.08 -4.12
CA THR A 62 -10.82 -2.35 -4.77
C THR A 62 -9.62 -2.91 -5.51
N VAL A 63 -8.89 -2.07 -6.25
CA VAL A 63 -7.63 -2.47 -6.90
C VAL A 63 -6.62 -3.00 -5.88
N THR A 64 -6.47 -2.30 -4.74
CA THR A 64 -5.58 -2.75 -3.68
C THR A 64 -5.99 -4.11 -3.09
N GLU A 65 -7.28 -4.32 -2.81
CA GLU A 65 -7.78 -5.60 -2.32
C GLU A 65 -7.52 -6.72 -3.33
N LEU A 66 -7.77 -6.47 -4.63
CA LEU A 66 -7.53 -7.45 -5.69
C LEU A 66 -6.05 -7.82 -5.78
N ILE A 67 -5.13 -6.85 -5.70
CA ILE A 67 -3.69 -7.12 -5.67
C ILE A 67 -3.33 -7.99 -4.47
N LEU A 68 -3.82 -7.64 -3.27
CA LEU A 68 -3.52 -8.39 -2.04
C LEU A 68 -4.06 -9.82 -2.07
N GLN A 69 -5.23 -10.06 -2.68
CA GLN A 69 -5.80 -11.41 -2.81
C GLN A 69 -4.97 -12.31 -3.73
N HIS A 70 -4.33 -11.75 -4.77
CA HIS A 70 -3.51 -12.52 -5.73
C HIS A 70 -2.02 -12.56 -5.35
N GLN A 71 -1.62 -11.84 -4.31
CA GLN A 71 -0.23 -11.76 -3.88
C GLN A 71 0.13 -12.95 -2.99
N ASN A 72 1.16 -13.71 -3.38
CA ASN A 72 1.72 -14.77 -2.55
C ASN A 72 2.63 -14.19 -1.45
N PRO A 73 2.26 -14.23 -0.16
CA PRO A 73 3.03 -13.61 0.90
C PRO A 73 4.38 -14.28 1.14
N GLN A 74 4.51 -15.59 0.90
CA GLN A 74 5.76 -16.33 1.05
C GLN A 74 6.81 -15.90 0.01
N GLN A 75 6.38 -15.39 -1.15
CA GLN A 75 7.27 -14.95 -2.24
C GLN A 75 7.45 -13.44 -2.33
N LEU A 76 6.77 -12.65 -1.47
CA LEU A 76 6.77 -11.19 -1.57
C LEU A 76 8.17 -10.58 -1.51
N SER A 77 8.96 -10.96 -0.50
CA SER A 77 10.33 -10.45 -0.34
C SER A 77 11.23 -10.87 -1.50
N ALA A 78 11.11 -12.12 -1.95
CA ALA A 78 11.88 -12.63 -3.09
C ALA A 78 11.57 -11.85 -4.37
N ASN A 79 10.30 -11.61 -4.67
CA ASN A 79 9.85 -10.84 -5.83
C ASN A 79 10.31 -9.38 -5.76
N LEU A 80 10.25 -8.76 -4.57
CA LEU A 80 10.76 -7.41 -4.35
C LEU A 80 12.25 -7.33 -4.68
N TRP A 81 13.07 -8.21 -4.09
CA TRP A 81 14.51 -8.17 -4.29
C TRP A 81 14.93 -8.56 -5.70
N ALA A 82 14.18 -9.45 -6.37
CA ALA A 82 14.38 -9.73 -7.79
C ALA A 82 14.13 -8.47 -8.65
N ALA A 83 13.04 -7.72 -8.38
CA ALA A 83 12.73 -6.50 -9.11
C ALA A 83 13.75 -5.37 -8.90
N VAL A 84 14.36 -5.30 -7.70
CA VAL A 84 15.47 -4.38 -7.38
C VAL A 84 16.72 -4.76 -8.17
N ARG A 85 17.13 -6.03 -8.14
CA ARG A 85 18.33 -6.51 -8.86
C ARG A 85 18.20 -6.43 -10.38
N ALA A 86 16.99 -6.65 -10.91
CA ALA A 86 16.72 -6.51 -12.34
C ALA A 86 16.97 -5.08 -12.88
N ARG A 87 17.07 -4.08 -11.99
CA ARG A 87 17.41 -2.69 -12.32
C ARG A 87 18.87 -2.33 -12.05
N GLY A 88 19.72 -3.29 -11.71
CA GLY A 88 21.12 -3.06 -11.35
C GLY A 88 21.29 -2.41 -9.96
N CYS A 89 20.27 -2.48 -9.11
CA CYS A 89 20.31 -1.98 -7.74
C CYS A 89 20.39 -3.13 -6.73
N GLN A 90 20.75 -2.82 -5.48
CA GLN A 90 20.79 -3.79 -4.39
C GLN A 90 20.43 -3.13 -3.06
N PHE A 91 19.79 -3.90 -2.19
CA PHE A 91 19.63 -3.58 -0.78
C PHE A 91 20.53 -4.54 0.01
N LEU A 92 21.45 -3.99 0.81
CA LEU A 92 22.47 -4.76 1.53
C LEU A 92 21.98 -5.31 2.88
N GLY A 93 20.72 -5.08 3.23
CA GLY A 93 20.19 -5.29 4.58
C GLY A 93 20.19 -3.98 5.39
N PRO A 94 19.39 -3.86 6.47
CA PRO A 94 19.17 -2.58 7.15
C PRO A 94 20.45 -1.89 7.61
N ALA A 95 21.29 -2.58 8.38
CA ALA A 95 22.51 -1.99 8.96
C ALA A 95 23.55 -1.63 7.89
N MET A 96 23.87 -2.57 6.98
CA MET A 96 24.87 -2.34 5.94
C MET A 96 24.43 -1.28 4.92
N GLN A 97 23.13 -1.21 4.60
CA GLN A 97 22.61 -0.16 3.72
C GLN A 97 22.69 1.22 4.37
N GLU A 98 22.36 1.32 5.66
CA GLU A 98 22.47 2.58 6.41
C GLU A 98 23.91 3.07 6.43
N GLU A 99 24.86 2.18 6.76
CA GLU A 99 26.28 2.54 6.82
C GLU A 99 26.83 2.94 5.44
N ALA A 100 26.47 2.21 4.38
CA ALA A 100 26.87 2.56 3.02
C ALA A 100 26.38 3.97 2.63
N LEU A 101 25.15 4.34 3.00
CA LEU A 101 24.60 5.66 2.71
C LEU A 101 25.29 6.75 3.54
N LYS A 102 25.64 6.50 4.81
CA LYS A 102 26.43 7.43 5.63
C LYS A 102 27.82 7.69 5.04
N LEU A 103 28.50 6.64 4.56
CA LEU A 103 29.79 6.78 3.91
C LEU A 103 29.70 7.55 2.59
N VAL A 104 28.63 7.36 1.81
CA VAL A 104 28.39 8.16 0.61
C VAL A 104 28.18 9.63 0.96
N LEU A 105 27.41 9.93 2.02
CA LEU A 105 27.23 11.29 2.50
C LEU A 105 28.57 11.90 2.94
N LEU A 106 29.32 11.21 3.80
CA LEU A 106 30.64 11.66 4.25
C LEU A 106 31.60 11.99 3.10
N ALA A 107 31.53 11.25 1.99
CA ALA A 107 32.39 11.47 0.83
C ALA A 107 31.96 12.64 -0.07
N LEU A 108 30.70 13.09 0.01
CA LEU A 108 30.10 14.03 -0.94
C LEU A 108 29.48 15.27 -0.27
N GLU A 109 29.40 15.32 1.06
CA GLU A 109 28.69 16.37 1.81
C GLU A 109 29.32 17.76 1.65
N ASP A 110 30.61 17.83 1.35
CA ASP A 110 31.35 19.06 1.09
C ASP A 110 31.27 19.54 -0.38
N GLY A 111 30.51 18.82 -1.22
CA GLY A 111 30.39 19.10 -2.66
C GLY A 111 31.48 18.48 -3.51
N SER A 112 32.30 17.57 -2.97
CA SER A 112 33.34 16.85 -3.72
C SER A 112 32.80 16.11 -4.94
N ALA A 113 33.45 16.30 -6.09
CA ALA A 113 33.11 15.62 -7.34
C ALA A 113 33.94 14.34 -7.52
N LEU A 114 33.42 13.21 -7.04
CA LEU A 114 34.08 11.91 -7.16
C LEU A 114 33.58 11.12 -8.37
N SER A 115 34.50 10.47 -9.08
CA SER A 115 34.11 9.46 -10.08
C SER A 115 33.43 8.27 -9.39
N ARG A 116 32.56 7.55 -10.12
CA ARG A 116 31.88 6.35 -9.57
C ARG A 116 32.87 5.35 -8.99
N LYS A 117 34.00 5.10 -9.69
CA LYS A 117 35.03 4.16 -9.23
C LYS A 117 35.64 4.60 -7.88
N VAL A 118 35.93 5.89 -7.74
CA VAL A 118 36.54 6.44 -6.52
C VAL A 118 35.55 6.40 -5.35
N LEU A 119 34.30 6.78 -5.56
CA LEU A 119 33.26 6.71 -4.52
C LEU A 119 33.02 5.27 -4.06
N VAL A 120 32.93 4.31 -4.98
CA VAL A 120 32.77 2.89 -4.62
C VAL A 120 33.97 2.40 -3.81
N LEU A 121 35.20 2.72 -4.22
CA LEU A 121 36.40 2.34 -3.44
C LEU A 121 36.38 2.95 -2.04
N PHE A 122 36.00 4.23 -1.90
CA PHE A 122 35.89 4.91 -0.61
C PHE A 122 34.94 4.18 0.34
N VAL A 123 33.76 3.81 -0.15
CA VAL A 123 32.72 3.13 0.63
C VAL A 123 33.15 1.71 0.98
N VAL A 124 33.59 0.92 0.00
CA VAL A 124 33.93 -0.51 0.21
C VAL A 124 35.05 -0.67 1.24
N GLN A 125 36.07 0.19 1.23
CA GLN A 125 37.18 0.14 2.19
C GLN A 125 36.78 0.46 3.64
N ARG A 126 35.59 1.02 3.87
CA ARG A 126 35.11 1.46 5.19
C ARG A 126 33.87 0.70 5.66
N LEU A 127 33.31 -0.15 4.81
CA LEU A 127 32.09 -0.92 5.08
C LEU A 127 32.39 -2.31 5.69
N GLU A 128 33.65 -2.61 6.00
CA GLU A 128 34.09 -3.91 6.55
C GLU A 128 33.53 -4.18 7.96
#